data_AF-A0A1V0QV13-F1
#
_entry.id   AF-A0A1V0QV13-F1
#
_cell.length_a   1.000
_cell.length_b   1.000
_cell.length_c   1.000
_cell.angle_alpha   90.00
_cell.angle_beta   90.00
_cell.angle_gamma   90.00
#
_symmetry.space_group_name_H-M   'P 1'
#
loop_
_entity.id
_entity.type
_entity.pdbx_description
1 polymer ?
#
loop_
_entity_poly.entity_id
_entity_poly.type
_entity_poly.pdbx_seq_one_letter_code
_entity_poly.pdbx_strand_id
1 'polypeptide(L)'
;MKRRRGPAARGARPLLLLLLPVQAALMIGVGRLVTGPAAHHWPLEAEDGAPRALAEHRDAPVLTAVSEWLSALGSTQVVVGLTIVALLALLGLPRIGLLGLPRTALRREALFLAVAVAAQSAVFVLVTAFVERPRPDLPRLDAAPPTSSFPSGHVGASLALYGGLAVIAALRLRGPWRPAVTAALLLVPPAVGLARVYRGMHFPSDVAGGLLNGAATLLIVSAVFLHGHRSAPRPDRGRLPDGPHLPAPAPAPAADSPGGRTVLVVRHPFGCPDDLAERLRTVLDGHGHTHREQRWIRTTAERPAGALAEELAARRPALVVACGGDGTLRACAEVLAGTGIPLAVVPCGTGNLLARNLGLPLDPEAALEASLAGDSHPIDVGRVRGDGLAPTRFTVMAGIGFDAAMVKDASPRLKSRLGWAAYVLSALRHLRDPSVRLTIRMDGVRPRRRRARMVVIGNVGTLQGGLPLLPGARPDSGHLDVVLFDPRGPGGWLAAAAHLLSRVMRRHPTTPAGAAGTEAGGALEYFTATRVDVRCARPQPRELDGDPAADGTRLTAWVEPGALRVQLPRTTAVREGEEEEQHGNSPTRTAAPQRAR
;
A
#
# COMPACT_ATOMS: atom_id res chain seq x y z
N MET A 1 -28.78 6.26 15.04
CA MET A 1 -27.95 5.53 16.03
C MET A 1 -26.47 5.61 15.67
N LYS A 2 -25.60 5.86 16.67
CA LYS A 2 -24.15 6.08 16.51
C LYS A 2 -23.45 4.82 15.95
N ARG A 3 -23.03 4.85 14.68
CA ARG A 3 -22.11 3.87 14.06
C ARG A 3 -20.79 3.84 14.84
N ARG A 4 -20.60 2.84 15.71
CA ARG A 4 -19.32 2.57 16.37
C ARG A 4 -18.41 1.85 15.36
N ARG A 5 -17.43 2.58 14.84
CA ARG A 5 -16.35 2.04 13.98
C ARG A 5 -15.58 0.94 14.74
N GLY A 6 -15.56 -0.28 14.21
CA GLY A 6 -14.82 -1.41 14.76
C GLY A 6 -13.29 -1.19 14.85
N PRO A 7 -12.58 -1.91 15.74
CA PRO A 7 -11.25 -1.51 16.22
C PRO A 7 -10.07 -1.99 15.35
N ALA A 8 -10.27 -2.94 14.43
CA ALA A 8 -9.18 -3.74 13.87
C ALA A 8 -8.27 -3.01 12.84
N ALA A 9 -8.78 -2.03 12.08
CA ALA A 9 -7.98 -1.30 11.09
C ALA A 9 -7.04 -0.23 11.68
N ARG A 10 -7.05 -0.03 13.01
CA ARG A 10 -6.20 0.95 13.71
C ARG A 10 -4.87 0.37 14.20
N GLY A 11 -4.72 -0.95 14.26
CA GLY A 11 -3.55 -1.59 14.89
C GLY A 11 -2.23 -1.43 14.13
N ALA A 12 -2.25 -1.40 12.79
CA ALA A 12 -1.03 -1.45 11.99
C ALA A 12 -0.48 -0.08 11.53
N ARG A 13 -1.25 1.00 11.68
CA ARG A 13 -0.85 2.34 11.20
C ARG A 13 0.11 3.06 12.15
N PRO A 14 -0.06 2.99 13.48
CA PRO A 14 0.95 3.47 14.41
C PRO A 14 2.31 2.80 14.20
N LEU A 15 2.34 1.58 13.63
CA LEU A 15 3.59 0.88 13.30
C LEU A 15 4.42 1.59 12.23
N LEU A 16 3.84 2.44 11.37
CA LEU A 16 4.62 3.27 10.45
C LEU A 16 5.49 4.29 11.19
N LEU A 17 5.15 4.66 12.43
CA LEU A 17 6.03 5.47 13.29
C LEU A 17 7.31 4.73 13.64
N LEU A 18 7.38 3.40 13.50
CA LEU A 18 8.63 2.62 13.63
C LEU A 18 9.61 2.88 12.48
N LEU A 19 9.23 3.62 11.44
CA LEU A 19 10.16 4.14 10.44
C LEU A 19 10.96 5.34 10.97
N LEU A 20 10.54 6.00 12.06
CA LEU A 20 11.28 7.12 12.64
C LEU A 20 12.68 6.71 13.17
N PRO A 21 12.86 5.57 13.88
CA PRO A 21 14.18 5.03 14.19
C PRO A 21 15.03 4.73 12.95
N VAL A 22 14.43 4.22 11.87
CA VAL A 22 15.14 3.95 10.60
C VAL A 22 15.60 5.25 9.96
N GLN A 23 14.73 6.27 9.92
CA GLN A 23 15.08 7.60 9.48
C GLN A 23 16.23 8.19 10.31
N ALA A 24 16.18 8.06 11.64
CA ALA A 24 17.25 8.53 12.50
C ALA A 24 18.58 7.82 12.19
N ALA A 25 18.57 6.49 12.05
CA ALA A 25 19.76 5.72 11.70
C ALA A 25 20.34 6.12 10.33
N LEU A 26 19.49 6.35 9.33
CA LEU A 26 19.90 6.85 8.02
C LEU A 26 20.51 8.26 8.11
N MET A 27 19.88 9.16 8.86
CA MET A 27 20.38 10.53 9.08
C MET A 27 21.70 10.53 9.86
N ILE A 28 21.90 9.62 10.82
CA ILE A 28 23.18 9.43 11.49
C ILE A 28 24.24 8.95 10.50
N GLY A 29 23.90 7.99 9.63
CA GLY A 29 24.80 7.50 8.58
C GLY A 29 25.21 8.60 7.60
N VAL A 30 24.25 9.41 7.15
CA VAL A 30 24.52 10.58 6.30
C VAL A 30 25.38 11.60 7.05
N GLY A 31 25.07 11.89 8.31
CA GLY A 31 25.87 12.80 9.13
C GLY A 31 27.31 12.34 9.28
N ARG A 32 27.54 11.06 9.59
CA ARG A 32 28.89 10.46 9.67
C ARG A 32 29.63 10.45 8.33
N LEU A 33 28.90 10.33 7.22
CA LEU A 33 29.48 10.43 5.89
C LEU A 33 29.95 11.87 5.62
N VAL A 34 29.08 12.86 5.90
CA VAL A 34 29.36 14.30 5.72
C VAL A 34 30.49 14.78 6.63
N THR A 35 30.59 14.26 7.86
CA THR A 35 31.66 14.65 8.80
C THR A 35 32.93 13.82 8.69
N GLY A 36 32.91 12.72 7.92
CA GLY A 36 34.04 11.81 7.77
C GLY A 36 34.53 11.76 6.33
N PRO A 37 34.42 10.62 5.63
CA PRO A 37 35.10 10.41 4.35
C PRO A 37 34.62 11.33 3.23
N ALA A 38 33.39 11.85 3.27
CA ALA A 38 32.91 12.77 2.24
C ALA A 38 33.29 14.24 2.50
N ALA A 39 33.80 14.59 3.69
CA ALA A 39 34.11 15.98 4.05
C ALA A 39 35.15 16.63 3.10
N HIS A 40 36.08 15.83 2.59
CA HIS A 40 37.15 16.27 1.69
C HIS A 40 36.83 16.06 0.20
N HIS A 41 35.56 15.83 -0.14
CA HIS A 41 35.14 15.61 -1.52
C HIS A 41 34.12 16.67 -1.93
N TRP A 42 34.19 17.10 -3.19
CA TRP A 42 33.18 17.96 -3.79
C TRP A 42 31.78 17.34 -3.67
N PRO A 43 30.73 18.10 -3.29
CA PRO A 43 30.70 19.55 -3.08
C PRO A 43 30.97 20.02 -1.64
N LEU A 44 31.20 19.11 -0.69
CA LEU A 44 31.36 19.45 0.73
C LEU A 44 32.65 20.21 1.01
N GLU A 45 33.73 19.91 0.27
CA GLU A 45 35.00 20.65 0.37
C GLU A 45 34.83 22.17 0.09
N ALA A 46 33.90 22.54 -0.79
CA ALA A 46 33.67 23.92 -1.21
C ALA A 46 32.52 24.61 -0.45
N GLU A 47 31.85 23.92 0.47
CA GLU A 47 30.63 24.43 1.08
C GLU A 47 30.85 25.59 2.06
N ASP A 48 32.08 25.76 2.54
CA ASP A 48 32.55 26.91 3.30
C ASP A 48 32.39 28.24 2.53
N GLY A 49 32.44 28.19 1.19
CA GLY A 49 32.34 29.37 0.34
C GLY A 49 31.00 30.09 0.47
N ALA A 50 29.90 29.34 0.68
CA ALA A 50 28.57 29.91 0.76
C ALA A 50 28.34 30.75 2.05
N PRO A 51 28.63 30.26 3.27
CA PRO A 51 28.62 31.09 4.47
C PRO A 51 29.55 32.30 4.39
N ARG A 52 30.75 32.16 3.80
CA ARG A 52 31.72 33.26 3.63
C ARG A 52 31.19 34.36 2.71
N ALA A 53 30.73 33.99 1.52
CA ALA A 53 30.16 34.93 0.56
C ALA A 53 28.93 35.68 1.11
N LEU A 54 28.09 34.99 1.89
CA LEU A 54 26.96 35.63 2.57
C LEU A 54 27.39 36.53 3.73
N ALA A 55 28.51 36.21 4.40
CA ALA A 55 29.04 37.03 5.48
C ALA A 55 29.56 38.40 5.02
N GLU A 56 30.08 38.49 3.78
CA GLU A 56 30.50 39.75 3.15
C GLU A 56 29.37 40.77 3.01
N HIS A 57 28.11 40.30 3.02
CA HIS A 57 26.93 41.16 2.85
C HIS A 57 26.31 41.61 4.18
N ARG A 58 26.96 41.33 5.32
CA ARG A 58 26.41 41.62 6.67
C ARG A 58 26.37 43.09 7.04
N ASP A 59 27.15 43.91 6.34
CA ASP A 59 27.16 45.35 6.51
C ASP A 59 25.86 46.01 6.02
N ALA A 60 25.01 45.27 5.28
CA ALA A 60 23.69 45.71 4.89
C ALA A 60 22.68 45.52 6.05
N PRO A 61 22.24 46.60 6.74
CA PRO A 61 21.38 46.49 7.92
C PRO A 61 20.02 45.86 7.61
N VAL A 62 19.50 46.08 6.40
CA VAL A 62 18.23 45.49 5.94
C VAL A 62 18.32 43.97 5.80
N LEU A 63 19.38 43.44 5.17
CA LEU A 63 19.57 42.00 5.01
C LEU A 63 19.78 41.31 6.36
N THR A 64 20.53 41.95 7.25
CA THR A 64 20.75 41.45 8.60
C THR A 64 19.45 41.42 9.42
N ALA A 65 18.61 42.45 9.37
CA ALA A 65 17.30 42.48 10.02
C ALA A 65 16.32 41.44 9.43
N VAL A 66 16.27 41.31 8.10
CA VAL A 66 15.44 40.28 7.45
C VAL A 66 15.90 38.88 7.83
N SER A 67 17.22 38.64 7.89
CA SER A 67 17.77 37.34 8.31
C SER A 67 17.41 36.98 9.75
N GLU A 68 17.34 37.98 10.64
CA GLU A 68 16.93 37.77 12.03
C GLU A 68 15.47 37.32 12.10
N TRP A 69 14.58 38.02 11.40
CA TRP A 69 13.16 37.70 11.34
C TRP A 69 12.92 36.31 10.73
N LEU A 70 13.58 36.00 9.61
CA LEU A 70 13.48 34.69 8.97
C LEU A 70 14.06 33.58 9.84
N SER A 71 15.18 33.81 10.52
CA SER A 71 15.75 32.83 11.46
C SER A 71 14.83 32.61 12.66
N ALA A 72 14.16 33.66 13.15
CA ALA A 72 13.23 33.58 14.29
C ALA A 72 12.02 32.69 13.99
N LEU A 73 11.54 32.64 12.73
CA LEU A 73 10.45 31.72 12.31
C LEU A 73 10.79 30.24 12.53
N GLY A 74 12.09 29.88 12.50
CA GLY A 74 12.57 28.53 12.79
C GLY A 74 12.95 28.28 14.25
N SER A 75 12.85 29.29 15.12
CA SER A 75 13.25 29.17 16.53
C SER A 75 12.29 28.24 17.29
N THR A 76 12.81 27.54 18.30
CA THR A 76 12.01 26.61 19.10
C THR A 76 10.80 27.28 19.74
N GLN A 77 10.96 28.51 20.25
CA GLN A 77 9.89 29.27 20.89
C GLN A 77 8.76 29.59 19.90
N VAL A 78 9.10 30.08 18.70
CA VAL A 78 8.10 30.41 17.67
C VAL A 78 7.45 29.14 17.12
N VAL A 79 8.22 28.09 16.84
CA VAL A 79 7.67 26.82 16.34
C VAL A 79 6.70 26.22 17.35
N VAL A 80 7.07 26.16 18.63
CA VAL A 80 6.19 25.64 19.70
C VAL A 80 4.95 26.52 19.86
N GLY A 81 5.12 27.84 19.94
CA GLY A 81 4.03 28.79 20.09
C GLY A 81 3.02 28.72 18.94
N LEU A 82 3.49 28.76 17.70
CA LEU A 82 2.64 28.64 16.51
C LEU A 82 2.00 27.25 16.40
N THR A 83 2.70 26.19 16.81
CA THR A 83 2.10 24.86 16.89
C THR A 83 0.93 24.86 17.88
N ILE A 84 1.10 25.41 19.08
CA ILE A 84 0.03 25.51 20.08
C ILE A 84 -1.15 26.31 19.54
N VAL A 85 -0.90 27.48 18.94
CA VAL A 85 -1.95 28.30 18.33
C VAL A 85 -2.69 27.54 17.23
N ALA A 86 -1.98 26.83 16.36
CA ALA A 86 -2.59 26.01 15.31
C ALA A 86 -3.42 24.85 15.89
N LEU A 87 -2.95 24.19 16.95
CA LEU A 87 -3.70 23.15 17.64
C LEU A 87 -4.97 23.70 18.29
N LEU A 88 -4.88 24.85 18.96
CA LEU A 88 -6.03 25.53 19.55
C LEU A 88 -7.04 25.95 18.49
N ALA A 89 -6.59 26.47 17.34
CA ALA A 89 -7.45 26.79 16.21
C ALA A 89 -8.15 25.52 15.69
N LEU A 90 -7.39 24.46 15.35
CA LEU A 90 -7.93 23.21 14.83
C LEU A 90 -8.93 22.53 15.79
N LEU A 91 -8.68 22.60 17.10
CA LEU A 91 -9.53 21.99 18.12
C LEU A 91 -10.69 22.91 18.60
N GLY A 92 -10.53 24.23 18.49
CA GLY A 92 -11.44 25.26 19.01
C GLY A 92 -12.46 25.77 18.01
N LEU A 93 -12.09 25.98 16.74
CA LEU A 93 -13.01 26.39 15.66
C LEU A 93 -14.29 25.53 15.54
N PRO A 94 -14.26 24.19 15.68
CA PRO A 94 -15.48 23.38 15.65
C PRO A 94 -16.37 23.50 16.91
N ARG A 95 -15.95 24.21 17.96
CA ARG A 95 -16.81 24.54 19.13
C ARG A 95 -17.70 25.76 18.87
N ILE A 96 -17.28 26.66 17.98
CA ILE A 96 -17.94 27.95 17.71
C ILE A 96 -18.98 27.82 16.57
N GLY A 97 -19.22 26.61 16.05
CA GLY A 97 -20.23 26.35 15.01
C GLY A 97 -19.88 26.86 13.60
N LEU A 98 -18.77 27.58 13.44
CA LEU A 98 -18.45 28.36 12.25
C LEU A 98 -18.17 27.54 10.97
N LEU A 99 -17.84 26.25 11.06
CA LEU A 99 -17.38 25.46 9.91
C LEU A 99 -18.21 24.22 9.55
N GLY A 100 -19.27 23.86 10.29
CA GLY A 100 -20.11 22.70 9.95
C GLY A 100 -19.39 21.34 9.82
N LEU A 101 -18.16 21.21 10.30
CA LEU A 101 -17.29 20.04 10.10
C LEU A 101 -17.43 18.98 11.22
N PRO A 102 -17.26 17.68 10.90
CA PRO A 102 -17.26 16.63 11.91
C PRO A 102 -16.03 16.75 12.83
N ARG A 103 -16.28 16.84 14.14
CA ARG A 103 -15.28 16.99 15.23
C ARG A 103 -14.11 15.99 15.18
N THR A 104 -14.29 14.83 14.55
CA THR A 104 -13.29 13.76 14.44
C THR A 104 -12.23 14.00 13.36
N ALA A 105 -12.50 14.84 12.36
CA ALA A 105 -11.56 15.12 11.28
C ALA A 105 -10.49 16.13 11.72
N LEU A 106 -10.90 17.20 12.39
CA LEU A 106 -9.99 18.25 12.89
C LEU A 106 -9.08 17.76 14.02
N ARG A 107 -9.56 16.80 14.85
CA ARG A 107 -8.73 16.13 15.86
C ARG A 107 -7.57 15.33 15.26
N ARG A 108 -7.76 14.73 14.06
CA ARG A 108 -6.70 13.96 13.40
C ARG A 108 -5.62 14.86 12.80
N GLU A 109 -6.02 16.01 12.26
CA GLU A 109 -5.09 17.01 11.73
C GLU A 109 -4.29 17.69 12.84
N ALA A 110 -4.94 18.00 13.96
CA ALA A 110 -4.24 18.48 15.15
C ALA A 110 -3.24 17.43 15.65
N LEU A 111 -3.64 16.17 15.74
CA LEU A 111 -2.75 15.08 16.17
C LEU A 111 -1.60 14.85 15.17
N PHE A 112 -1.88 14.93 13.87
CA PHE A 112 -0.88 14.89 12.81
C PHE A 112 0.18 15.98 13.00
N LEU A 113 -0.24 17.24 13.15
CA LEU A 113 0.67 18.37 13.29
C LEU A 113 1.52 18.26 14.57
N ALA A 114 0.88 17.94 15.70
CA ALA A 114 1.56 17.75 16.98
C ALA A 114 2.61 16.63 16.92
N VAL A 115 2.23 15.46 16.38
CA VAL A 115 3.15 14.32 16.27
C VAL A 115 4.25 14.59 15.26
N ALA A 116 3.99 15.32 14.17
CA ALA A 116 5.02 15.64 13.18
C ALA A 116 6.13 16.52 13.78
N VAL A 117 5.76 17.60 14.48
CA VAL A 117 6.72 18.50 15.14
C VAL A 117 7.50 17.78 16.24
N ALA A 118 6.81 17.00 17.08
CA ALA A 118 7.44 16.23 18.16
C ALA A 118 8.39 15.14 17.62
N ALA A 119 7.96 14.37 16.62
CA ALA A 119 8.76 13.31 16.01
C ALA A 119 10.00 13.86 15.31
N GLN A 120 9.87 14.98 14.58
CA GLN A 120 11.01 15.63 13.92
C GLN A 120 12.04 16.07 14.96
N SER A 121 11.58 16.69 16.05
CA SER A 121 12.45 17.16 17.13
C SER A 121 13.16 16.00 17.82
N ALA A 122 12.47 14.88 18.06
CA ALA A 122 13.06 13.68 18.65
C ALA A 122 14.13 13.06 17.73
N VAL A 123 13.86 12.96 16.43
CA VAL A 123 14.85 12.47 15.45
C VAL A 123 16.05 13.42 15.38
N PHE A 124 15.83 14.74 15.39
CA PHE A 124 16.92 15.72 15.42
C PHE A 124 17.82 15.57 16.65
N VAL A 125 17.24 15.50 17.86
CA VAL A 125 17.99 15.31 19.11
C VAL A 125 18.79 14.00 19.05
N LEU A 126 18.18 12.93 18.55
CA LEU A 126 18.85 11.64 18.44
C LEU A 126 20.03 11.71 17.46
N VAL A 127 19.87 12.31 16.27
CA VAL A 127 20.95 12.43 15.29
C VAL A 127 22.10 13.27 15.84
N THR A 128 21.80 14.41 16.47
CA THR A 128 22.82 15.31 17.03
C THR A 128 23.57 14.72 18.23
N ALA A 129 23.02 13.71 18.90
CA ALA A 129 23.72 12.96 19.94
C ALA A 129 24.78 11.99 19.38
N PHE A 130 24.70 11.61 18.10
CA PHE A 130 25.62 10.65 17.47
C PHE A 130 26.51 11.25 16.37
N VAL A 131 26.21 12.46 15.91
CA VAL A 131 26.93 13.15 14.85
C VAL A 131 27.46 14.47 15.39
N GLU A 132 28.77 14.53 15.60
CA GLU A 132 29.47 15.75 15.97
C GLU A 132 29.97 16.43 14.70
N ARG A 133 29.45 17.63 14.43
CA ARG A 133 29.88 18.48 13.34
C ARG A 133 30.16 19.89 13.87
N PRO A 134 31.37 20.43 13.66
CA PRO A 134 31.67 21.82 13.98
C PRO A 134 30.83 22.77 13.11
N ARG A 135 30.63 23.99 13.57
CA ARG A 135 29.94 25.04 12.81
C ARG A 135 30.92 25.79 11.90
N PRO A 136 30.44 26.58 10.92
CA PRO A 136 31.31 27.43 10.12
C PRO A 136 32.20 28.34 10.99
N ASP A 137 33.48 28.44 10.65
CA ASP A 137 34.47 29.25 11.38
C ASP A 137 34.38 30.73 10.95
N LEU A 138 33.30 31.39 11.39
CA LEU A 138 32.99 32.78 11.10
C LEU A 138 32.43 33.47 12.35
N PRO A 139 32.59 34.80 12.50
CA PRO A 139 31.89 35.56 13.53
C PRO A 139 30.38 35.30 13.43
N ARG A 140 29.76 34.86 14.53
CA ARG A 140 28.34 34.47 14.56
C ARG A 140 27.48 35.64 15.00
N LEU A 141 26.33 35.80 14.38
CA LEU A 141 25.34 36.81 14.78
C LEU A 141 24.41 36.31 15.90
N ASP A 142 24.43 35.01 16.21
CA ASP A 142 23.62 34.37 17.24
C ASP A 142 24.50 33.57 18.22
N ALA A 143 24.01 33.41 19.45
CA ALA A 143 24.59 32.44 20.38
C ALA A 143 24.44 31.01 19.86
N ALA A 144 25.53 30.23 19.91
CA ALA A 144 25.51 28.83 19.49
C ALA A 144 24.96 27.93 20.62
N PRO A 145 23.84 27.22 20.40
CA PRO A 145 23.39 26.21 21.35
C PRO A 145 24.41 25.05 21.41
N PRO A 146 24.42 24.28 22.51
CA PRO A 146 25.38 23.19 22.77
C PRO A 146 25.13 21.94 21.90
N THR A 147 24.60 22.12 20.70
CA THR A 147 24.22 21.06 19.75
C THR A 147 25.05 21.13 18.47
N SER A 148 25.22 19.97 17.85
CA SER A 148 25.93 19.78 16.57
C SER A 148 25.35 20.63 15.44
N SER A 149 26.19 20.99 14.45
CA SER A 149 25.73 21.73 13.26
C SER A 149 24.81 20.89 12.36
N PHE A 150 25.02 19.57 12.30
CA PHE A 150 24.25 18.67 11.43
C PHE A 150 23.24 17.81 12.20
N PRO A 151 22.00 17.63 11.70
CA PRO A 151 21.33 18.46 10.69
C PRO A 151 20.81 19.77 11.32
N SER A 152 20.41 20.76 10.53
CA SER A 152 19.86 22.00 11.09
C SER A 152 18.48 21.77 11.74
N GLY A 153 18.43 21.89 13.08
CA GLY A 153 17.20 21.73 13.86
C GLY A 153 16.12 22.78 13.56
N HIS A 154 16.52 24.05 13.33
CA HIS A 154 15.57 25.13 13.02
C HIS A 154 14.88 24.91 11.66
N VAL A 155 15.65 24.45 10.66
CA VAL A 155 15.14 24.11 9.33
C VAL A 155 14.24 22.87 9.38
N GLY A 156 14.64 21.83 10.11
CA GLY A 156 13.81 20.64 10.29
C GLY A 156 12.49 20.93 11.01
N ALA A 157 12.52 21.70 12.10
CA ALA A 157 11.35 22.04 12.90
C ALA A 157 10.39 22.98 12.16
N SER A 158 10.93 23.99 11.45
CA SER A 158 10.12 24.84 10.56
C SER A 158 9.47 24.03 9.45
N LEU A 159 10.17 23.08 8.82
CA LEU A 159 9.54 22.22 7.82
C LEU A 159 8.43 21.35 8.41
N ALA A 160 8.62 20.76 9.59
CA ALA A 160 7.57 19.98 10.27
C ALA A 160 6.32 20.83 10.57
N LEU A 161 6.49 22.08 11.03
CA LEU A 161 5.38 22.99 11.30
C LEU A 161 4.74 23.53 10.02
N TYR A 162 5.48 24.32 9.23
CA TYR A 162 4.93 25.03 8.07
C TYR A 162 4.58 24.07 6.94
N GLY A 163 5.37 23.01 6.73
CA GLY A 163 5.03 21.92 5.81
C GLY A 163 3.81 21.12 6.29
N GLY A 164 3.68 20.88 7.59
CA GLY A 164 2.47 20.27 8.18
C GLY A 164 1.22 21.14 7.97
N LEU A 165 1.33 22.45 8.18
CA LEU A 165 0.27 23.42 7.89
C LEU A 165 -0.03 23.49 6.39
N ALA A 166 0.97 23.41 5.51
CA ALA A 166 0.79 23.38 4.06
C ALA A 166 0.00 22.13 3.62
N VAL A 167 0.28 20.97 4.22
CA VAL A 167 -0.50 19.74 4.00
C VAL A 167 -1.95 19.95 4.44
N ILE A 168 -2.19 20.52 5.62
CA ILE A 168 -3.54 20.80 6.11
C ILE A 168 -4.25 21.81 5.19
N ALA A 169 -3.58 22.88 4.78
CA ALA A 169 -4.10 23.90 3.87
C ALA A 169 -4.47 23.29 2.51
N ALA A 170 -3.62 22.43 1.94
CA ALA A 170 -3.88 21.72 0.69
C ALA A 170 -5.08 20.76 0.78
N LEU A 171 -5.33 20.18 1.96
CA LEU A 171 -6.46 19.29 2.22
C LEU A 171 -7.77 20.05 2.45
N ARG A 172 -7.72 21.31 2.90
CA ARG A 172 -8.89 22.04 3.42
C ARG A 172 -9.29 23.27 2.61
N LEU A 173 -8.34 24.05 2.12
CA LEU A 173 -8.64 25.22 1.31
C LEU A 173 -9.20 24.80 -0.05
N ARG A 174 -10.22 25.52 -0.50
CA ARG A 174 -10.82 25.38 -1.83
C ARG A 174 -10.71 26.72 -2.55
N GLY A 175 -10.67 26.67 -3.88
CA GLY A 175 -10.55 27.87 -4.72
C GLY A 175 -9.11 28.29 -5.07
N PRO A 176 -8.95 29.44 -5.73
CA PRO A 176 -7.69 29.85 -6.37
C PRO A 176 -6.56 30.17 -5.38
N TRP A 177 -6.89 30.48 -4.13
CA TRP A 177 -5.91 30.81 -3.08
C TRP A 177 -5.17 29.59 -2.53
N ARG A 178 -5.70 28.37 -2.72
CA ARG A 178 -5.08 27.12 -2.23
C ARG A 178 -3.61 26.95 -2.65
N PRO A 179 -3.25 27.01 -3.95
CA PRO A 179 -1.86 26.90 -4.37
C PRO A 179 -0.99 28.01 -3.78
N ALA A 180 -1.48 29.26 -3.73
CA ALA A 180 -0.73 30.39 -3.20
C ALA A 180 -0.37 30.24 -1.72
N VAL A 181 -1.35 29.88 -0.87
CA VAL A 181 -1.12 29.67 0.57
C VAL A 181 -0.21 28.46 0.82
N THR A 182 -0.40 27.37 0.07
CA THR A 182 0.44 26.17 0.19
C THR A 182 1.89 26.49 -0.19
N ALA A 183 2.10 27.23 -1.29
CA ALA A 183 3.41 27.67 -1.73
C ALA A 183 4.07 28.59 -0.70
N ALA A 184 3.34 29.60 -0.19
CA ALA A 184 3.84 30.52 0.83
C ALA A 184 4.35 29.78 2.07
N LEU A 185 3.61 28.78 2.57
CA LEU A 185 4.02 27.98 3.72
C LEU A 185 5.25 27.10 3.42
N LEU A 186 5.37 26.55 2.21
CA LEU A 186 6.53 25.74 1.81
C LEU A 186 7.79 26.56 1.53
N LEU A 187 7.66 27.88 1.31
CA LEU A 187 8.80 28.79 1.15
C LEU A 187 9.47 29.18 2.48
N VAL A 188 8.78 29.04 3.62
CA VAL A 188 9.34 29.42 4.92
C VAL A 188 10.57 28.58 5.31
N PRO A 189 10.55 27.22 5.27
CA PRO A 189 11.70 26.42 5.67
C PRO A 189 13.01 26.66 4.89
N PRO A 190 13.01 26.79 3.54
CA PRO A 190 14.24 27.14 2.83
C PRO A 190 14.69 28.59 3.11
N ALA A 191 13.77 29.53 3.35
CA ALA A 191 14.12 30.90 3.75
C ALA A 191 14.78 30.94 5.15
N VAL A 192 14.26 30.16 6.10
CA VAL A 192 14.92 29.92 7.41
C VAL A 192 16.32 29.36 7.16
N GLY A 193 16.45 28.34 6.30
CA GLY A 193 17.74 27.75 5.95
C GLY A 193 18.76 28.77 5.44
N LEU A 194 18.36 29.60 4.47
CA LEU A 194 19.21 30.66 3.93
C LEU A 194 19.66 31.64 5.01
N ALA A 195 18.72 32.08 5.88
CA ALA A 195 19.05 32.95 7.00
C ALA A 195 20.04 32.31 7.98
N ARG A 196 19.94 30.99 8.23
CA ARG A 196 20.89 30.28 9.11
C ARG A 196 22.30 30.18 8.52
N VAL A 197 22.42 30.03 7.21
CA VAL A 197 23.73 30.06 6.51
C VAL A 197 24.30 31.48 6.56
N TYR A 198 23.48 32.50 6.24
CA TYR A 198 23.87 33.91 6.29
C TYR A 198 24.40 34.32 7.68
N ARG A 199 23.75 33.86 8.75
CA ARG A 199 24.14 34.15 10.14
C ARG A 199 25.34 33.33 10.64
N GLY A 200 25.92 32.48 9.80
CA GLY A 200 27.11 31.67 10.09
C GLY A 200 26.84 30.49 11.01
N MET A 201 25.59 30.02 11.08
CA MET A 201 25.19 29.00 12.05
C MET A 201 25.26 27.57 11.52
N HIS A 202 25.24 27.41 10.20
CA HIS A 202 25.11 26.13 9.51
C HIS A 202 25.72 26.19 8.10
N PHE A 203 26.19 25.04 7.61
CA PHE A 203 26.57 24.84 6.22
C PHE A 203 25.34 24.54 5.33
N PRO A 204 25.43 24.72 4.00
CA PRO A 204 24.35 24.33 3.07
C PRO A 204 23.91 22.86 3.23
N SER A 205 24.84 21.95 3.50
CA SER A 205 24.52 20.54 3.74
C SER A 205 23.76 20.29 5.06
N ASP A 206 23.97 21.12 6.09
CA ASP A 206 23.17 21.08 7.33
C ASP A 206 21.71 21.47 7.06
N VAL A 207 21.50 22.48 6.22
CA VAL A 207 20.18 22.94 5.79
C VAL A 207 19.49 21.84 4.98
N ALA A 208 20.18 21.26 4.01
CA ALA A 208 19.67 20.14 3.22
C ALA A 208 19.31 18.94 4.12
N GLY A 209 20.17 18.59 5.08
CA GLY A 209 19.89 17.56 6.08
C GLY A 209 18.67 17.87 6.94
N GLY A 210 18.48 19.14 7.34
CA GLY A 210 17.29 19.60 8.07
C GLY A 210 16.01 19.45 7.24
N LEU A 211 16.03 19.85 5.98
CA LEU A 211 14.91 19.69 5.05
C LEU A 211 14.58 18.22 4.80
N LEU A 212 15.58 17.37 4.57
CA LEU A 212 15.38 15.93 4.40
C LEU A 212 14.76 15.29 5.65
N ASN A 213 15.27 15.63 6.83
CA ASN A 213 14.74 15.15 8.10
C ASN A 213 13.27 15.58 8.32
N GLY A 214 12.96 16.85 8.07
CA GLY A 214 11.59 17.35 8.19
C GLY A 214 10.63 16.72 7.17
N ALA A 215 11.06 16.57 5.91
CA ALA A 215 10.25 15.96 4.85
C ALA A 215 9.96 14.48 5.12
N ALA A 216 10.98 13.70 5.50
CA ALA A 216 10.82 12.29 5.85
C ALA A 216 9.84 12.10 7.02
N THR A 217 9.98 12.93 8.07
CA THR A 217 9.07 12.92 9.21
C THR A 217 7.63 13.21 8.78
N LEU A 218 7.42 14.25 7.96
CA LEU A 218 6.10 14.61 7.47
C LEU A 218 5.47 13.50 6.63
N LEU A 219 6.25 12.82 5.78
CA LEU A 219 5.77 11.70 4.97
C LEU A 219 5.31 10.54 5.85
N ILE A 220 6.14 10.14 6.82
CA ILE A 220 5.83 9.05 7.77
C ILE A 220 4.58 9.38 8.59
N VAL A 221 4.53 10.57 9.18
CA VAL A 221 3.44 10.99 10.07
C VAL A 221 2.14 11.25 9.28
N SER A 222 2.23 11.79 8.06
CA SER A 222 1.06 11.95 7.16
C SER A 222 0.46 10.59 6.80
N ALA A 223 1.30 9.58 6.52
CA ALA A 223 0.85 8.23 6.20
C ALA A 223 0.12 7.54 7.37
N VAL A 224 0.38 7.95 8.61
CA VAL A 224 -0.29 7.43 9.81
C VAL A 224 -1.63 8.14 10.06
N PHE A 225 -1.62 9.47 10.08
CA PHE A 225 -2.74 10.27 10.61
C PHE A 225 -3.70 10.82 9.55
N LEU A 226 -3.22 11.05 8.33
CA LEU A 226 -4.00 11.62 7.22
C LEU A 226 -4.47 10.57 6.21
N HIS A 227 -4.21 9.29 6.49
CA HIS A 227 -4.69 8.18 5.69
C HIS A 227 -6.24 8.07 5.79
N GLY A 228 -6.90 8.34 4.66
CA GLY A 228 -8.36 8.42 4.54
C GLY A 228 -8.91 9.82 4.25
N HIS A 229 -8.08 10.88 4.29
CA HIS A 229 -8.48 12.21 3.78
C HIS A 229 -8.52 12.28 2.25
N ARG A 230 -7.80 11.36 1.58
CA ARG A 230 -7.92 11.10 0.14
C ARG A 230 -8.68 9.81 -0.11
N SER A 231 -9.95 9.79 0.30
CA SER A 231 -11.06 9.03 -0.32
C SER A 231 -12.31 9.18 0.56
N ALA A 232 -13.03 10.26 0.36
CA ALA A 232 -14.39 10.08 -0.11
C ALA A 232 -14.45 10.88 -1.41
N PRO A 233 -14.41 10.23 -2.59
CA PRO A 233 -15.23 10.74 -3.67
C PRO A 233 -16.61 11.01 -3.04
N ARG A 234 -17.21 12.17 -3.32
CA ARG A 234 -18.67 12.24 -3.23
C ARG A 234 -19.21 10.98 -3.92
N PRO A 235 -20.28 10.34 -3.43
CA PRO A 235 -20.94 9.33 -4.24
C PRO A 235 -21.35 10.04 -5.52
N ASP A 236 -20.53 9.87 -6.55
CA ASP A 236 -20.97 10.11 -7.89
C ASP A 236 -22.05 9.06 -8.07
N ARG A 237 -23.27 9.50 -8.36
CA ARG A 237 -24.38 8.59 -8.65
C ARG A 237 -24.20 7.93 -10.03
N GLY A 238 -22.97 7.83 -10.52
CA GLY A 238 -22.58 7.15 -11.72
C GLY A 238 -21.20 6.55 -11.54
N ARG A 239 -21.11 5.24 -11.79
CA ARG A 239 -19.87 4.45 -11.97
C ARG A 239 -19.00 4.23 -10.73
N LEU A 240 -19.12 3.02 -10.17
CA LEU A 240 -18.06 2.38 -9.37
C LEU A 240 -16.74 2.40 -10.18
N PRO A 241 -15.57 2.52 -9.52
CA PRO A 241 -14.31 2.31 -10.21
C PRO A 241 -14.31 0.93 -10.83
N ASP A 242 -14.03 0.85 -12.13
CA ASP A 242 -13.93 -0.40 -12.87
C ASP A 242 -12.96 -1.32 -12.11
N GLY A 243 -13.50 -2.40 -11.53
CA GLY A 243 -12.69 -3.56 -11.16
C GLY A 243 -12.03 -4.13 -12.42
N PRO A 244 -11.27 -5.24 -12.34
CA PRO A 244 -10.97 -5.98 -13.56
C PRO A 244 -12.29 -6.16 -14.32
N HIS A 245 -12.35 -5.65 -15.56
CA HIS A 245 -13.45 -5.92 -16.49
C HIS A 245 -13.42 -7.42 -16.78
N LEU A 246 -13.97 -8.20 -15.84
CA LEU A 246 -14.30 -9.59 -16.09
C LEU A 246 -15.36 -9.53 -17.19
N PRO A 247 -15.16 -10.22 -18.33
CA PRO A 247 -16.16 -10.26 -19.37
C PRO A 247 -17.50 -10.68 -18.77
N ALA A 248 -18.59 -10.11 -19.30
CA ALA A 248 -19.94 -10.49 -18.91
C ALA A 248 -20.03 -12.03 -18.91
N PRO A 249 -20.61 -12.65 -17.87
CA PRO A 249 -20.64 -14.10 -17.76
C PRO A 249 -21.21 -14.68 -19.05
N ALA A 250 -20.44 -15.54 -19.73
CA ALA A 250 -21.01 -16.36 -20.79
C ALA A 250 -22.21 -17.10 -20.17
N PRO A 251 -23.37 -17.15 -20.84
CA PRO A 251 -24.53 -17.85 -20.31
C PRO A 251 -24.11 -19.27 -20.01
N ALA A 252 -24.06 -19.62 -18.73
CA ALA A 252 -23.85 -20.99 -18.33
C ALA A 252 -24.96 -21.83 -19.00
N PRO A 253 -24.69 -23.07 -19.43
CA PRO A 253 -25.78 -23.99 -19.69
C PRO A 253 -26.68 -23.93 -18.46
N ALA A 254 -27.96 -23.59 -18.67
CA ALA A 254 -28.94 -23.49 -17.61
C ALA A 254 -28.77 -24.71 -16.73
N ALA A 255 -28.38 -24.49 -15.48
CA ALA A 255 -28.25 -25.55 -14.51
C ALA A 255 -29.68 -25.98 -14.16
N ASP A 256 -30.29 -26.76 -15.05
CA ASP A 256 -31.48 -27.54 -14.78
C ASP A 256 -31.08 -28.62 -13.78
N SER A 257 -31.14 -28.28 -12.50
CA SER A 257 -31.44 -29.14 -11.36
C SER A 257 -31.44 -28.30 -10.08
N PRO A 258 -32.37 -28.52 -9.13
CA PRO A 258 -32.49 -27.72 -7.92
C PRO A 258 -31.27 -27.95 -7.02
N GLY A 259 -30.24 -27.11 -7.16
CA GLY A 259 -29.09 -27.08 -6.25
C GLY A 259 -29.59 -26.88 -4.83
N GLY A 260 -29.19 -27.77 -3.92
CA GLY A 260 -29.77 -27.83 -2.57
C GLY A 260 -29.69 -26.47 -1.87
N ARG A 261 -30.76 -26.06 -1.18
CA ARG A 261 -30.89 -24.76 -0.46
C ARG A 261 -29.80 -24.50 0.59
N THR A 262 -28.91 -25.46 0.82
CA THR A 262 -27.87 -25.42 1.85
C THR A 262 -26.68 -24.58 1.44
N VAL A 263 -26.20 -23.79 2.40
CA VAL A 263 -24.93 -23.07 2.36
C VAL A 263 -23.93 -23.72 3.31
N LEU A 264 -22.75 -24.08 2.82
CA LEU A 264 -21.65 -24.51 3.68
C LEU A 264 -20.78 -23.31 4.03
N VAL A 265 -20.58 -23.03 5.31
CA VAL A 265 -19.74 -21.94 5.79
C VAL A 265 -18.49 -22.52 6.42
N VAL A 266 -17.37 -22.42 5.72
CA VAL A 266 -16.04 -22.84 6.20
C VAL A 266 -15.41 -21.67 6.94
N ARG A 267 -15.23 -21.80 8.25
CA ARG A 267 -14.66 -20.73 9.09
C ARG A 267 -13.38 -21.14 9.80
N HIS A 268 -12.41 -20.23 9.84
CA HIS A 268 -11.25 -20.34 10.73
C HIS A 268 -11.52 -19.60 12.05
N PRO A 269 -11.61 -20.28 13.21
CA PRO A 269 -12.03 -19.66 14.47
C PRO A 269 -11.18 -18.46 14.90
N PHE A 270 -9.88 -18.46 14.56
CA PHE A 270 -8.98 -17.35 14.87
C PHE A 270 -9.27 -16.07 14.06
N GLY A 271 -9.66 -16.20 12.79
CA GLY A 271 -9.96 -15.06 11.92
C GLY A 271 -11.44 -14.65 11.98
N CYS A 272 -12.31 -15.64 12.20
CA CYS A 272 -13.75 -15.49 12.29
C CYS A 272 -14.24 -15.99 13.66
N PRO A 273 -14.10 -15.16 14.72
CA PRO A 273 -14.60 -15.50 16.05
C PRO A 273 -16.14 -15.63 16.06
N ASP A 274 -16.68 -16.20 17.15
CA ASP A 274 -18.11 -16.52 17.24
C ASP A 274 -19.02 -15.30 17.12
N ASP A 275 -18.61 -14.13 17.60
CA ASP A 275 -19.38 -12.89 17.45
C ASP A 275 -19.47 -12.43 15.98
N LEU A 276 -18.40 -12.60 15.21
CA LEU A 276 -18.43 -12.30 13.76
C LEU A 276 -19.25 -13.36 13.02
N ALA A 277 -19.08 -14.63 13.38
CA ALA A 277 -19.88 -15.70 12.79
C ALA A 277 -21.38 -15.44 12.95
N GLU A 278 -21.82 -14.96 14.12
CA GLU A 278 -23.23 -14.63 14.36
C GLU A 278 -23.75 -13.47 13.50
N ARG A 279 -22.92 -12.44 13.28
CA ARG A 279 -23.26 -11.36 12.34
C ARG A 279 -23.36 -11.86 10.91
N LEU A 280 -22.44 -12.73 10.48
CA LEU A 280 -22.48 -13.34 9.16
C LEU A 280 -23.69 -14.28 8.98
N ARG A 281 -24.15 -14.97 10.03
CA ARG A 281 -25.42 -15.72 10.01
C ARG A 281 -26.59 -14.80 9.70
N THR A 282 -26.64 -13.64 10.36
CA THR A 282 -27.69 -12.64 10.13
C THR A 282 -27.67 -12.12 8.69
N VAL A 283 -26.48 -11.90 8.12
CA VAL A 283 -26.35 -11.51 6.70
C VAL A 283 -26.86 -12.61 5.77
N LEU A 284 -26.50 -13.88 6.01
CA LEU A 284 -27.00 -15.02 5.23
C LEU A 284 -28.51 -15.16 5.32
N ASP A 285 -29.08 -15.07 6.52
CA ASP A 285 -30.52 -15.11 6.75
C ASP A 285 -31.25 -14.00 5.98
N GLY A 286 -30.70 -12.78 6.01
CA GLY A 286 -31.24 -11.62 5.28
C GLY A 286 -31.24 -11.80 3.75
N HIS A 287 -30.44 -12.73 3.21
CA HIS A 287 -30.36 -13.07 1.79
C HIS A 287 -31.06 -14.40 1.46
N GLY A 288 -31.92 -14.90 2.36
CA GLY A 288 -32.75 -16.08 2.11
C GLY A 288 -32.06 -17.42 2.37
N HIS A 289 -30.82 -17.42 2.89
CA HIS A 289 -30.13 -18.62 3.36
C HIS A 289 -30.41 -18.82 4.85
N THR A 290 -31.55 -19.43 5.16
CA THR A 290 -32.05 -19.53 6.54
C THR A 290 -31.10 -20.33 7.44
N HIS A 291 -31.11 -20.06 8.74
CA HIS A 291 -30.25 -20.74 9.71
C HIS A 291 -30.32 -22.28 9.66
N ARG A 292 -31.47 -22.86 9.26
CA ARG A 292 -31.64 -24.32 9.08
C ARG A 292 -30.86 -24.88 7.87
N GLU A 293 -30.58 -24.04 6.89
CA GLU A 293 -29.87 -24.36 5.66
C GLU A 293 -28.36 -24.09 5.76
N GLN A 294 -27.93 -23.36 6.79
CA GLN A 294 -26.53 -23.05 7.02
C GLN A 294 -25.84 -24.19 7.78
N ARG A 295 -24.77 -24.75 7.20
CA ARG A 295 -23.89 -25.71 7.88
C ARG A 295 -22.52 -25.08 8.10
N TRP A 296 -22.12 -24.96 9.36
CA TRP A 296 -20.91 -24.26 9.75
C TRP A 296 -19.78 -25.25 10.05
N ILE A 297 -18.76 -25.25 9.20
CA ILE A 297 -17.59 -26.12 9.27
C ILE A 297 -16.43 -25.34 9.88
N ARG A 298 -15.85 -25.87 10.95
CA ARG A 298 -14.65 -25.29 11.56
C ARG A 298 -13.40 -25.87 10.90
N THR A 299 -12.43 -25.00 10.65
CA THR A 299 -11.09 -25.39 10.15
C THR A 299 -10.11 -25.47 11.31
N THR A 300 -9.04 -26.25 11.12
CA THR A 300 -7.86 -26.30 12.01
C THR A 300 -6.59 -26.09 11.17
N ALA A 301 -5.44 -26.00 11.81
CA ALA A 301 -4.16 -25.88 11.09
C ALA A 301 -3.87 -27.14 10.24
N GLU A 302 -4.26 -28.32 10.72
CA GLU A 302 -4.10 -29.61 10.05
C GLU A 302 -5.15 -29.83 8.97
N ARG A 303 -6.34 -29.25 9.14
CA ARG A 303 -7.46 -29.31 8.19
C ARG A 303 -7.93 -27.91 7.81
N PRO A 304 -7.21 -27.21 6.91
CA PRO A 304 -7.48 -25.80 6.59
C PRO A 304 -8.78 -25.56 5.81
N ALA A 305 -9.37 -26.60 5.20
CA ALA A 305 -10.73 -26.59 4.65
C ALA A 305 -11.76 -27.28 5.59
N GLY A 306 -11.35 -27.72 6.77
CA GLY A 306 -12.18 -28.48 7.70
C GLY A 306 -12.68 -29.79 7.08
N ALA A 307 -13.97 -30.06 7.25
CA ALA A 307 -14.68 -31.20 6.68
C ALA A 307 -15.37 -30.88 5.33
N LEU A 308 -14.92 -29.85 4.61
CA LEU A 308 -15.58 -29.40 3.38
C LEU A 308 -15.67 -30.52 2.32
N ALA A 309 -14.59 -31.30 2.13
CA ALA A 309 -14.56 -32.36 1.13
C ALA A 309 -15.59 -33.46 1.46
N GLU A 310 -15.71 -33.84 2.72
CA GLU A 310 -16.70 -34.82 3.18
C GLU A 310 -18.13 -34.32 3.01
N GLU A 311 -18.40 -33.05 3.33
CA GLU A 311 -19.72 -32.44 3.17
C GLU A 311 -20.12 -32.36 1.69
N LEU A 312 -19.18 -32.04 0.79
CA LEU A 312 -19.43 -32.02 -0.65
C LEU A 312 -19.65 -33.42 -1.24
N ALA A 313 -19.02 -34.45 -0.68
CA ALA A 313 -19.27 -35.84 -1.06
C ALA A 313 -20.67 -36.30 -0.62
N ALA A 314 -21.16 -35.81 0.52
CA ALA A 314 -22.50 -36.14 1.01
C ALA A 314 -23.62 -35.39 0.28
N ARG A 315 -23.41 -34.12 -0.08
CA ARG A 315 -24.41 -33.30 -0.76
C ARG A 315 -23.77 -32.16 -1.53
N ARG A 316 -24.37 -31.80 -2.67
CA ARG A 316 -24.01 -30.58 -3.41
C ARG A 316 -24.71 -29.34 -2.84
N PRO A 317 -24.00 -28.41 -2.16
CA PRO A 317 -24.59 -27.16 -1.69
C PRO A 317 -24.82 -26.18 -2.84
N ALA A 318 -25.69 -25.21 -2.62
CA ALA A 318 -25.86 -24.08 -3.54
C ALA A 318 -24.71 -23.08 -3.48
N LEU A 319 -24.06 -22.95 -2.32
CA LEU A 319 -23.00 -21.98 -2.08
C LEU A 319 -22.03 -22.50 -1.01
N VAL A 320 -20.74 -22.22 -1.20
CA VAL A 320 -19.74 -22.31 -0.12
C VAL A 320 -19.28 -20.91 0.25
N VAL A 321 -19.24 -20.60 1.54
CA VAL A 321 -18.73 -19.34 2.08
C VAL A 321 -17.45 -19.65 2.83
N ALA A 322 -16.34 -19.04 2.43
CA ALA A 322 -15.05 -19.21 3.11
C ALA A 322 -14.69 -17.98 3.94
N CYS A 323 -14.78 -18.11 5.25
CA CYS A 323 -14.46 -17.10 6.26
C CYS A 323 -13.05 -17.34 6.81
N GLY A 324 -12.05 -16.78 6.13
CA GLY A 324 -10.65 -17.02 6.49
C GLY A 324 -9.67 -16.11 5.76
N GLY A 325 -8.38 -16.43 5.90
CA GLY A 325 -7.30 -15.81 5.11
C GLY A 325 -6.99 -16.61 3.85
N ASP A 326 -5.92 -16.21 3.16
CA ASP A 326 -5.52 -16.81 1.87
C ASP A 326 -5.28 -18.34 1.96
N GLY A 327 -4.72 -18.85 3.06
CA GLY A 327 -4.56 -20.30 3.27
C GLY A 327 -5.89 -21.08 3.37
N THR A 328 -6.91 -20.52 4.03
CA THR A 328 -8.27 -21.10 4.06
C THR A 328 -8.91 -21.05 2.68
N LEU A 329 -8.75 -19.93 1.97
CA LEU A 329 -9.26 -19.77 0.61
C LEU A 329 -8.62 -20.74 -0.37
N ARG A 330 -7.30 -20.92 -0.31
CA ARG A 330 -6.55 -21.91 -1.08
C ARG A 330 -7.03 -23.33 -0.79
N ALA A 331 -7.23 -23.67 0.48
CA ALA A 331 -7.73 -25.00 0.86
C ALA A 331 -9.17 -25.24 0.37
N CYS A 332 -10.05 -24.23 0.47
CA CYS A 332 -11.41 -24.32 -0.11
C CYS A 332 -11.36 -24.43 -1.64
N ALA A 333 -10.49 -23.66 -2.31
CA ALA A 333 -10.29 -23.71 -3.75
C ALA A 333 -9.76 -25.07 -4.21
N GLU A 334 -8.90 -25.73 -3.44
CA GLU A 334 -8.42 -27.08 -3.73
C GLU A 334 -9.56 -28.09 -3.84
N VAL A 335 -10.57 -27.95 -2.99
CA VAL A 335 -11.74 -28.83 -2.98
C VAL A 335 -12.77 -28.41 -4.04
N LEU A 336 -12.96 -27.11 -4.26
CA LEU A 336 -14.03 -26.58 -5.12
C LEU A 336 -13.67 -26.46 -6.60
N ALA A 337 -12.39 -26.43 -6.95
CA ALA A 337 -11.95 -26.30 -8.34
C ALA A 337 -12.52 -27.44 -9.21
N GLY A 338 -13.20 -27.07 -10.29
CA GLY A 338 -13.86 -27.99 -11.23
C GLY A 338 -15.26 -28.45 -10.81
N THR A 339 -15.73 -28.14 -9.60
CA THR A 339 -17.07 -28.57 -9.12
C THR A 339 -18.23 -27.72 -9.64
N GLY A 340 -17.92 -26.51 -10.11
CA GLY A 340 -18.90 -25.49 -10.50
C GLY A 340 -19.70 -24.88 -9.34
N ILE A 341 -19.41 -25.26 -8.08
CA ILE A 341 -20.07 -24.70 -6.91
C ILE A 341 -19.49 -23.30 -6.63
N PRO A 342 -20.33 -22.25 -6.49
CA PRO A 342 -19.84 -20.90 -6.24
C PRO A 342 -19.25 -20.76 -4.83
N LEU A 343 -18.16 -19.99 -4.75
CA LEU A 343 -17.46 -19.60 -3.53
C LEU A 343 -17.71 -18.12 -3.23
N ALA A 344 -18.28 -17.81 -2.06
CA ALA A 344 -18.28 -16.46 -1.50
C ALA A 344 -17.06 -16.28 -0.58
N VAL A 345 -16.29 -15.21 -0.81
CA VAL A 345 -15.05 -14.94 -0.09
C VAL A 345 -15.33 -13.94 1.04
N VAL A 346 -15.08 -14.35 2.28
CA VAL A 346 -15.22 -13.50 3.46
C VAL A 346 -13.83 -13.27 4.08
N PRO A 347 -13.24 -12.07 3.91
CA PRO A 347 -11.85 -11.79 4.23
C PRO A 347 -11.64 -11.65 5.75
N CYS A 348 -11.24 -12.75 6.40
CA CYS A 348 -11.01 -12.82 7.84
C CYS A 348 -9.52 -13.02 8.21
N GLY A 349 -8.61 -12.95 7.24
CA GLY A 349 -7.16 -13.10 7.44
C GLY A 349 -6.40 -11.78 7.50
N THR A 350 -5.08 -11.88 7.70
CA THR A 350 -4.18 -10.71 7.75
C THR A 350 -3.91 -10.14 6.35
N GLY A 351 -3.72 -11.01 5.35
CA GLY A 351 -3.38 -10.63 3.98
C GLY A 351 -4.61 -10.34 3.12
N ASN A 352 -5.47 -11.34 2.99
CA ASN A 352 -6.67 -11.33 2.13
C ASN A 352 -6.31 -10.92 0.70
N LEU A 353 -5.20 -11.44 0.19
CA LEU A 353 -4.64 -11.12 -1.11
C LEU A 353 -5.63 -11.44 -2.22
N LEU A 354 -6.29 -12.61 -2.18
CA LEU A 354 -7.29 -12.95 -3.18
C LEU A 354 -8.45 -11.94 -3.18
N ALA A 355 -9.04 -11.67 -2.01
CA ALA A 355 -10.14 -10.71 -1.87
C ALA A 355 -9.78 -9.30 -2.35
N ARG A 356 -8.56 -8.83 -2.04
CA ARG A 356 -8.05 -7.52 -2.50
C ARG A 356 -7.94 -7.44 -4.02
N ASN A 357 -7.39 -8.48 -4.64
CA ASN A 357 -7.19 -8.50 -6.09
C ASN A 357 -8.51 -8.65 -6.84
N LEU A 358 -9.52 -9.27 -6.22
CA LEU A 358 -10.89 -9.33 -6.74
C LEU A 358 -11.72 -8.07 -6.46
N GLY A 359 -11.14 -7.05 -5.82
CA GLY A 359 -11.83 -5.79 -5.52
C GLY A 359 -12.91 -5.89 -4.44
N LEU A 360 -12.93 -6.97 -3.65
CA LEU A 360 -13.91 -7.16 -2.59
C LEU A 360 -13.68 -6.18 -1.42
N PRO A 361 -14.76 -5.73 -0.75
CA PRO A 361 -14.64 -5.06 0.54
C PRO A 361 -13.80 -5.91 1.51
N LEU A 362 -13.00 -5.25 2.35
CA LEU A 362 -12.17 -5.94 3.36
C LEU A 362 -12.86 -6.08 4.71
N ASP A 363 -14.04 -5.48 4.84
CA ASP A 363 -14.92 -5.71 5.97
C ASP A 363 -15.71 -7.01 5.71
N PRO A 364 -15.65 -8.02 6.61
CA PRO A 364 -16.24 -9.33 6.38
C PRO A 364 -17.74 -9.31 6.04
N GLU A 365 -18.53 -8.49 6.76
CA GLU A 365 -19.98 -8.40 6.53
C GLU A 365 -20.26 -7.75 5.18
N ALA A 366 -19.59 -6.63 4.87
CA ALA A 366 -19.73 -5.97 3.58
C ALA A 366 -19.27 -6.86 2.41
N ALA A 367 -18.22 -7.67 2.59
CA ALA A 367 -17.74 -8.60 1.57
C ALA A 367 -18.75 -9.71 1.28
N LEU A 368 -19.36 -10.25 2.34
CA LEU A 368 -20.40 -11.27 2.21
C LEU A 368 -21.65 -10.68 1.55
N GLU A 369 -22.14 -9.52 2.01
CA GLU A 369 -23.26 -8.81 1.39
C GLU A 369 -23.00 -8.57 -0.11
N ALA A 370 -21.84 -8.03 -0.45
CA ALA A 370 -21.50 -7.72 -1.84
C ALA A 370 -21.34 -8.99 -2.70
N SER A 371 -20.88 -10.10 -2.12
CA SER A 371 -20.81 -11.40 -2.81
C SER A 371 -22.20 -11.99 -3.04
N LEU A 372 -23.09 -11.95 -2.04
CA LEU A 372 -24.45 -12.51 -2.14
C LEU A 372 -25.35 -11.72 -3.10
N ALA A 373 -25.14 -10.40 -3.20
CA ALA A 373 -25.81 -9.55 -4.19
C ALA A 373 -25.18 -9.62 -5.60
N GLY A 374 -24.09 -10.36 -5.73
CA GLY A 374 -23.26 -10.49 -6.91
C GLY A 374 -23.69 -11.55 -7.90
N ASP A 375 -22.84 -11.77 -8.91
CA ASP A 375 -22.96 -12.86 -9.87
C ASP A 375 -21.74 -13.81 -9.75
N SER A 376 -21.90 -15.03 -10.26
CA SER A 376 -20.87 -16.07 -10.17
C SER A 376 -19.91 -16.02 -11.37
N HIS A 377 -18.68 -15.57 -11.13
CA HIS A 377 -17.63 -15.46 -12.13
C HIS A 377 -16.65 -16.63 -12.08
N PRO A 378 -16.26 -17.20 -13.23
CA PRO A 378 -15.14 -18.14 -13.29
C PRO A 378 -13.83 -17.38 -13.10
N ILE A 379 -12.95 -17.91 -12.24
CA ILE A 379 -11.56 -17.47 -12.13
C ILE A 379 -10.62 -18.67 -12.27
N ASP A 380 -9.47 -18.38 -12.81
CA ASP A 380 -8.35 -19.29 -12.97
C ASP A 380 -7.77 -19.68 -11.61
N VAL A 381 -7.26 -20.90 -11.55
CA VAL A 381 -6.50 -21.39 -10.39
C VAL A 381 -5.15 -21.90 -10.87
N GLY A 382 -4.09 -21.57 -10.16
CA GLY A 382 -2.77 -22.11 -10.44
C GLY A 382 -2.65 -23.51 -9.85
N ARG A 383 -2.24 -24.50 -10.65
CA ARG A 383 -1.73 -25.78 -10.18
C ARG A 383 -0.23 -25.74 -10.05
N VAL A 384 0.30 -26.46 -9.08
CA VAL A 384 1.73 -26.50 -8.79
C VAL A 384 2.16 -27.87 -8.30
N ARG A 385 3.39 -28.26 -8.64
CA ARG A 385 4.07 -29.46 -8.11
C ARG A 385 5.58 -29.26 -8.09
N GLY A 386 6.29 -30.10 -7.35
CA GLY A 386 7.74 -30.10 -7.30
C GLY A 386 8.31 -31.35 -6.67
N ASP A 387 9.64 -31.44 -6.60
CA ASP A 387 10.33 -32.45 -5.80
C ASP A 387 9.98 -32.28 -4.32
N GLY A 388 9.39 -33.28 -3.67
CA GLY A 388 8.92 -33.16 -2.27
C GLY A 388 7.70 -32.25 -2.08
N LEU A 389 7.09 -31.75 -3.17
CA LEU A 389 5.85 -30.99 -3.15
C LEU A 389 4.79 -31.73 -3.99
N ALA A 390 3.83 -32.35 -3.29
CA ALA A 390 2.70 -33.01 -3.94
C ALA A 390 1.90 -32.02 -4.82
N PRO A 391 1.26 -32.49 -5.91
CA PRO A 391 0.42 -31.64 -6.72
C PRO A 391 -0.68 -30.97 -5.89
N THR A 392 -0.74 -29.64 -5.92
CA THR A 392 -1.73 -28.83 -5.21
C THR A 392 -2.05 -27.57 -6.03
N ARG A 393 -2.85 -26.67 -5.46
CA ARG A 393 -3.31 -25.41 -6.04
C ARG A 393 -2.85 -24.20 -5.25
N PHE A 394 -2.78 -23.08 -5.94
CA PHE A 394 -2.63 -21.74 -5.40
C PHE A 394 -3.62 -20.81 -6.11
N THR A 395 -4.14 -19.82 -5.40
CA THR A 395 -5.13 -18.86 -5.90
C THR A 395 -4.54 -17.49 -6.16
N VAL A 396 -3.41 -17.19 -5.52
CA VAL A 396 -2.73 -15.89 -5.55
C VAL A 396 -1.39 -16.03 -6.28
N MET A 397 -0.44 -16.77 -5.71
CA MET A 397 0.89 -16.97 -6.30
C MET A 397 1.64 -18.16 -5.71
N ALA A 398 2.64 -18.63 -6.46
CA ALA A 398 3.66 -19.57 -6.03
C ALA A 398 5.05 -18.96 -6.23
N GLY A 399 5.98 -19.28 -5.33
CA GLY A 399 7.34 -18.74 -5.34
C GLY A 399 8.40 -19.84 -5.20
N ILE A 400 9.57 -19.64 -5.82
CA ILE A 400 10.79 -20.40 -5.56
C ILE A 400 12.00 -19.47 -5.51
N GLY A 401 12.88 -19.71 -4.54
CA GLY A 401 13.99 -18.81 -4.23
C GLY A 401 13.67 -17.93 -3.01
N PHE A 402 14.52 -16.94 -2.78
CA PHE A 402 14.55 -16.00 -1.66
C PHE A 402 13.61 -16.31 -0.49
N ASP A 403 14.18 -17.03 0.46
CA ASP A 403 13.66 -17.42 1.76
C ASP A 403 12.13 -17.51 1.94
N ALA A 404 11.51 -18.57 1.41
CA ALA A 404 10.23 -19.03 1.96
C ALA A 404 10.32 -19.39 3.47
N ALA A 405 11.51 -19.41 4.10
CA ALA A 405 11.66 -19.42 5.56
C ALA A 405 11.32 -18.09 6.25
N MET A 406 10.85 -17.06 5.50
CA MET A 406 10.01 -15.98 6.06
C MET A 406 8.87 -16.51 6.93
N VAL A 407 8.43 -17.76 6.70
CA VAL A 407 7.39 -18.41 7.50
C VAL A 407 7.91 -19.35 8.59
N LYS A 408 9.21 -19.70 8.60
CA LYS A 408 9.83 -20.59 9.62
C LYS A 408 10.49 -19.84 10.78
N ASP A 409 11.12 -18.67 10.55
CA ASP A 409 11.93 -17.99 11.59
C ASP A 409 11.23 -16.83 12.33
N ALA A 410 9.97 -16.54 12.02
CA ALA A 410 9.16 -15.67 12.85
C ALA A 410 8.62 -16.46 14.04
N SER A 411 9.16 -16.22 15.25
CA SER A 411 8.63 -16.84 16.47
C SER A 411 7.10 -16.70 16.52
N PRO A 412 6.34 -17.71 17.02
CA PRO A 412 4.88 -17.65 17.10
C PRO A 412 4.34 -16.39 17.81
N ARG A 413 5.18 -15.76 18.66
CA ARG A 413 4.93 -14.49 19.35
C ARG A 413 5.15 -13.24 18.47
N LEU A 414 6.03 -13.31 17.47
CA LEU A 414 6.23 -12.28 16.45
C LEU A 414 5.10 -12.31 15.41
N LYS A 415 4.64 -13.52 15.04
CA LYS A 415 3.47 -13.73 14.14
C LYS A 415 2.19 -13.13 14.71
N SER A 416 1.97 -13.19 16.03
CA SER A 416 0.75 -12.67 16.67
C SER A 416 0.78 -11.18 17.03
N ARG A 417 1.95 -10.53 17.05
CA ARG A 417 2.10 -9.10 17.42
C ARG A 417 2.55 -8.16 16.30
N LEU A 418 3.31 -8.64 15.31
CA LEU A 418 3.95 -7.80 14.29
C LEU A 418 3.47 -8.07 12.84
N GLY A 419 2.75 -9.17 12.61
CA GLY A 419 2.20 -9.49 11.28
C GLY A 419 3.23 -9.31 10.15
N TRP A 420 2.84 -8.57 9.10
CA TRP A 420 3.63 -8.29 7.88
C TRP A 420 4.98 -7.57 8.12
N ALA A 421 5.18 -6.91 9.27
CA ALA A 421 6.45 -6.25 9.57
C ALA A 421 7.61 -7.27 9.70
N ALA A 422 7.31 -8.50 10.12
CA ALA A 422 8.26 -9.60 10.09
C ALA A 422 8.63 -10.02 8.65
N TYR A 423 7.68 -9.96 7.71
CA TYR A 423 7.89 -10.27 6.28
C TYR A 423 8.85 -9.25 5.63
N VAL A 424 8.63 -7.96 5.87
CA VAL A 424 9.48 -6.89 5.30
C VAL A 424 10.86 -6.84 5.96
N LEU A 425 10.94 -6.98 7.29
CA LEU A 425 12.22 -7.07 8.00
C LEU A 425 13.01 -8.32 7.63
N SER A 426 12.35 -9.44 7.33
CA SER A 426 13.00 -10.65 6.84
C SER A 426 13.46 -10.49 5.39
N ALA A 427 12.63 -9.94 4.49
CA ALA A 427 13.03 -9.60 3.12
C ALA A 427 14.27 -8.69 3.07
N LEU A 428 14.39 -7.74 4.01
CA LEU A 428 15.56 -6.87 4.20
C LEU A 428 16.83 -7.61 4.66
N ARG A 429 16.71 -8.72 5.40
CA ARG A 429 17.85 -9.53 5.88
C ARG A 429 18.43 -10.41 4.79
N HIS A 430 17.60 -10.91 3.90
CA HIS A 430 18.02 -11.78 2.80
C HIS A 430 18.57 -11.01 1.60
N LEU A 431 18.54 -9.66 1.57
CA LEU A 431 19.08 -8.82 0.47
C LEU A 431 20.54 -9.13 0.07
N ARG A 432 21.28 -9.82 0.95
CA ARG A 432 22.67 -10.26 0.74
C ARG A 432 22.79 -11.68 0.16
N ASP A 433 21.70 -12.43 0.03
CA ASP A 433 21.73 -13.78 -0.49
C ASP A 433 22.12 -13.80 -1.97
N PRO A 434 22.98 -14.76 -2.38
CA PRO A 434 23.48 -14.82 -3.75
C PRO A 434 22.39 -15.33 -4.71
N SER A 435 22.36 -14.76 -5.91
CA SER A 435 21.48 -15.24 -6.97
C SER A 435 21.81 -16.68 -7.36
N VAL A 436 20.77 -17.46 -7.64
CA VAL A 436 20.89 -18.87 -7.98
C VAL A 436 20.78 -19.05 -9.49
N ARG A 437 21.63 -19.92 -10.04
CA ARG A 437 21.50 -20.34 -11.44
C ARG A 437 20.25 -21.21 -11.56
N LEU A 438 19.36 -20.82 -12.46
CA LEU A 438 18.14 -21.53 -12.75
C LEU A 438 17.93 -21.71 -14.25
N THR A 439 17.14 -22.73 -14.59
CA THR A 439 16.61 -22.95 -15.93
C THR A 439 15.10 -22.79 -15.85
N ILE A 440 14.55 -21.87 -16.64
CA ILE A 440 13.12 -21.64 -16.75
C ILE A 440 12.63 -22.05 -18.14
N ARG A 441 11.56 -22.84 -18.19
CA ARG A 441 10.87 -23.22 -19.43
C ARG A 441 9.41 -22.79 -19.35
N MET A 442 8.93 -22.11 -20.37
CA MET A 442 7.55 -21.61 -20.46
C MET A 442 6.90 -22.18 -21.73
N ASP A 443 5.68 -22.70 -21.63
CA ASP A 443 4.83 -23.16 -22.75
C ASP A 443 5.54 -24.08 -23.77
N GLY A 444 6.42 -24.96 -23.29
CA GLY A 444 7.14 -25.91 -24.15
C GLY A 444 8.26 -25.29 -24.99
N VAL A 445 8.50 -23.99 -24.90
CA VAL A 445 9.59 -23.27 -25.58
C VAL A 445 10.96 -23.71 -25.05
N ARG A 446 12.03 -23.46 -25.80
CA ARG A 446 13.41 -23.78 -25.39
C ARG A 446 13.72 -23.23 -23.98
N PRO A 447 14.29 -24.06 -23.08
CA PRO A 447 14.65 -23.61 -21.74
C PRO A 447 15.64 -22.45 -21.76
N ARG A 448 15.38 -21.43 -20.95
CA ARG A 448 16.26 -20.27 -20.77
C ARG A 448 17.06 -20.43 -19.49
N ARG A 449 18.38 -20.32 -19.59
CA ARG A 449 19.27 -20.23 -18.42
C ARG A 449 19.26 -18.79 -17.90
N ARG A 450 19.08 -18.62 -16.60
CA ARG A 450 19.02 -17.33 -15.91
C ARG A 450 19.71 -17.40 -14.56
N ARG A 451 19.98 -16.23 -13.99
CA ARG A 451 20.25 -16.06 -12.57
C ARG A 451 19.10 -15.26 -12.00
N ALA A 452 18.57 -15.70 -10.87
CA ALA A 452 17.61 -14.92 -10.11
C ALA A 452 17.77 -15.23 -8.63
N ARG A 453 17.40 -14.27 -7.80
CA ARG A 453 17.21 -14.47 -6.36
C ARG A 453 15.86 -15.11 -6.07
N MET A 454 14.84 -14.76 -6.84
CA MET A 454 13.47 -15.23 -6.67
C MET A 454 12.79 -15.36 -8.03
N VAL A 455 11.91 -16.34 -8.15
CA VAL A 455 10.91 -16.45 -9.20
C VAL A 455 9.54 -16.47 -8.55
N VAL A 456 8.67 -15.55 -8.93
CA VAL A 456 7.26 -15.54 -8.50
C VAL A 456 6.38 -15.81 -9.71
N ILE A 457 5.41 -16.70 -9.53
CA ILE A 457 4.42 -17.10 -10.53
C ILE A 457 3.04 -16.76 -9.93
N GLY A 458 2.38 -15.72 -10.43
CA GLY A 458 1.13 -15.22 -9.88
C GLY A 458 -0.06 -15.43 -10.80
N ASN A 459 -1.21 -15.71 -10.18
CA ASN A 459 -2.54 -15.64 -10.77
C ASN A 459 -3.15 -14.24 -10.61
N VAL A 460 -2.72 -13.50 -9.59
CA VAL A 460 -3.14 -12.11 -9.32
C VAL A 460 -1.94 -11.19 -9.12
N GLY A 461 -2.18 -9.88 -9.26
CA GLY A 461 -1.11 -8.90 -9.49
C GLY A 461 -0.55 -8.18 -8.28
N THR A 462 -1.35 -8.07 -7.21
CA THR A 462 -1.10 -7.12 -6.12
C THR A 462 -0.81 -7.84 -4.80
N LEU A 463 0.27 -7.44 -4.14
CA LEU A 463 0.66 -7.90 -2.81
C LEU A 463 0.02 -7.05 -1.69
N GLN A 464 0.27 -7.46 -0.44
CA GLN A 464 -0.16 -6.70 0.74
C GLN A 464 0.40 -5.27 0.68
N GLY A 465 -0.40 -4.30 1.15
CA GLY A 465 -0.04 -2.88 1.06
C GLY A 465 -0.34 -2.22 -0.29
N GLY A 466 -0.94 -2.94 -1.24
CA GLY A 466 -1.30 -2.40 -2.55
C GLY A 466 -0.10 -2.30 -3.50
N LEU A 467 0.92 -3.14 -3.30
CA LEU A 467 2.10 -3.20 -4.15
C LEU A 467 1.82 -4.04 -5.41
N PRO A 468 1.73 -3.45 -6.62
CA PRO A 468 1.53 -4.20 -7.85
C PRO A 468 2.85 -4.86 -8.28
N LEU A 469 3.07 -6.10 -7.84
CA LEU A 469 4.25 -6.89 -8.21
C LEU A 469 4.15 -7.36 -9.66
N LEU A 470 3.01 -7.92 -10.03
CA LEU A 470 2.68 -8.46 -11.36
C LEU A 470 1.54 -7.63 -11.96
N PRO A 471 1.81 -6.44 -12.51
CA PRO A 471 0.78 -5.47 -12.88
C PRO A 471 -0.14 -5.94 -14.02
N GLY A 472 0.30 -6.90 -14.83
CA GLY A 472 -0.48 -7.49 -15.92
C GLY A 472 -1.38 -8.64 -15.50
N ALA A 473 -1.23 -9.16 -14.28
CA ALA A 473 -1.92 -10.38 -13.85
C ALA A 473 -3.41 -10.16 -13.68
N ARG A 474 -4.18 -11.01 -14.36
CA ARG A 474 -5.64 -11.05 -14.30
C ARG A 474 -6.09 -12.49 -14.01
N PRO A 475 -6.98 -12.68 -13.01
CA PRO A 475 -7.38 -14.01 -12.55
C PRO A 475 -8.32 -14.75 -13.51
N ASP A 476 -8.61 -14.21 -14.69
CA ASP A 476 -9.51 -14.76 -15.71
C ASP A 476 -8.87 -14.78 -17.11
N SER A 477 -7.56 -14.56 -17.17
CA SER A 477 -6.84 -14.41 -18.44
C SER A 477 -6.50 -15.74 -19.13
N GLY A 478 -6.65 -16.87 -18.45
CA GLY A 478 -6.15 -18.16 -18.89
C GLY A 478 -4.62 -18.26 -18.85
N HIS A 479 -3.93 -17.36 -18.14
CA HIS A 479 -2.47 -17.30 -18.06
C HIS A 479 -1.98 -17.03 -16.63
N LEU A 480 -0.72 -17.39 -16.38
CA LEU A 480 0.03 -17.01 -15.18
C LEU A 480 1.08 -15.96 -15.54
N ASP A 481 1.25 -14.98 -14.67
CA ASP A 481 2.31 -13.98 -14.80
C ASP A 481 3.52 -14.38 -13.96
N VAL A 482 4.71 -14.20 -14.53
CA VAL A 482 5.97 -14.60 -13.93
C VAL A 482 6.87 -13.38 -13.81
N VAL A 483 7.49 -13.22 -12.65
CA VAL A 483 8.58 -12.26 -12.46
C VAL A 483 9.83 -12.96 -11.94
N LEU A 484 10.95 -12.71 -12.61
CA LEU A 484 12.28 -13.04 -12.13
C LEU A 484 12.87 -11.80 -11.46
N PHE A 485 13.37 -11.96 -10.26
CA PHE A 485 13.97 -10.88 -9.48
C PHE A 485 15.48 -11.12 -9.32
N ASP A 486 16.31 -10.29 -9.97
CA ASP A 486 17.79 -10.39 -9.96
C ASP A 486 18.48 -9.01 -9.85
N PRO A 487 18.21 -8.18 -8.82
CA PRO A 487 18.92 -6.90 -8.67
C PRO A 487 20.42 -7.09 -8.45
N ARG A 488 21.25 -6.43 -9.28
CA ARG A 488 22.72 -6.52 -9.21
C ARG A 488 23.33 -5.31 -8.50
N GLY A 489 24.09 -5.58 -7.44
CA GLY A 489 24.74 -4.54 -6.63
C GLY A 489 23.75 -3.55 -5.98
N PRO A 490 24.26 -2.51 -5.28
CA PRO A 490 23.41 -1.51 -4.62
C PRO A 490 22.52 -0.72 -5.60
N GLY A 491 23.04 -0.41 -6.79
CA GLY A 491 22.29 0.32 -7.83
C GLY A 491 21.08 -0.47 -8.36
N GLY A 492 21.24 -1.78 -8.62
CA GLY A 492 20.12 -2.62 -9.06
C GLY A 492 19.04 -2.76 -7.98
N TRP A 493 19.42 -2.79 -6.70
CA TRP A 493 18.46 -2.75 -5.60
C TRP A 493 17.70 -1.43 -5.52
N LEU A 494 18.40 -0.30 -5.66
CA LEU A 494 17.77 1.02 -5.67
C LEU A 494 16.82 1.17 -6.86
N ALA A 495 17.22 0.71 -8.04
CA ALA A 495 16.39 0.72 -9.24
C ALA A 495 15.13 -0.13 -9.06
N ALA A 496 15.25 -1.34 -8.51
CA ALA A 496 14.11 -2.20 -8.19
C ALA A 496 13.16 -1.53 -7.19
N ALA A 497 13.70 -0.96 -6.10
CA ALA A 497 12.90 -0.28 -5.09
C ALA A 497 12.18 0.96 -5.66
N ALA A 498 12.88 1.80 -6.43
CA ALA A 498 12.31 2.97 -7.08
C ALA A 498 11.22 2.58 -8.08
N HIS A 499 11.43 1.52 -8.86
CA HIS A 499 10.45 0.98 -9.81
C HIS A 499 9.17 0.55 -9.11
N LEU A 500 9.29 -0.33 -8.09
CA LEU A 500 8.16 -0.81 -7.30
C LEU A 500 7.43 0.34 -6.58
N LEU A 501 8.16 1.29 -5.98
CA LEU A 501 7.58 2.46 -5.33
C LEU A 501 6.83 3.35 -6.32
N SER A 502 7.40 3.59 -7.50
CA SER A 502 6.75 4.40 -8.53
C SER A 502 5.40 3.81 -8.95
N ARG A 503 5.25 2.49 -8.95
CA ARG A 503 3.98 1.83 -9.29
C ARG A 503 2.93 1.98 -8.18
N VAL A 504 3.33 1.94 -6.91
CA VAL A 504 2.45 2.25 -5.78
C VAL A 504 1.92 3.68 -5.90
N MET A 505 2.77 4.63 -6.33
CA MET A 505 2.39 6.03 -6.49
C MET A 505 1.49 6.29 -7.70
N ARG A 506 1.67 5.56 -8.81
CA ARG A 506 0.98 5.83 -10.08
C ARG A 506 -0.48 5.35 -10.14
N ARG A 507 -0.94 4.50 -9.21
CA ARG A 507 -2.33 3.98 -9.08
C ARG A 507 -2.97 3.30 -10.30
N HIS A 508 -2.40 3.42 -11.50
CA HIS A 508 -2.85 2.79 -12.73
C HIS A 508 -1.76 1.85 -13.27
N PRO A 509 -2.10 0.60 -13.60
CA PRO A 509 -1.18 -0.30 -14.30
C PRO A 509 -0.98 0.21 -15.72
N THR A 510 0.18 0.79 -16.01
CA THR A 510 0.54 1.25 -17.37
C THR A 510 1.27 0.17 -18.17
N THR A 511 1.27 -1.08 -17.71
CA THR A 511 1.87 -2.21 -18.45
C THR A 511 0.74 -3.04 -19.06
N PRO A 512 0.66 -3.16 -20.40
CA PRO A 512 -0.30 -4.06 -21.04
C PRO A 512 -0.17 -5.48 -20.46
N ALA A 513 -1.30 -6.15 -20.25
CA ALA A 513 -1.30 -7.59 -19.95
C ALA A 513 -0.53 -8.32 -21.06
N GLY A 514 0.44 -9.17 -20.70
CA GLY A 514 1.27 -9.90 -21.67
C GLY A 514 2.57 -9.20 -22.12
N ALA A 515 2.93 -8.03 -21.57
CA ALA A 515 4.20 -7.38 -21.89
C ALA A 515 5.39 -8.13 -21.26
N ALA A 516 6.00 -9.04 -22.01
CA ALA A 516 7.30 -9.60 -21.67
C ALA A 516 8.37 -8.50 -21.78
N GLY A 517 9.13 -8.26 -20.71
CA GLY A 517 10.01 -7.11 -20.65
C GLY A 517 11.00 -7.15 -19.50
N THR A 518 12.13 -6.47 -19.71
CA THR A 518 13.14 -6.25 -18.68
C THR A 518 12.97 -4.83 -18.14
N GLU A 519 12.82 -4.70 -16.83
CA GLU A 519 12.52 -3.45 -16.15
C GLU A 519 13.59 -3.12 -15.10
N ALA A 520 13.58 -1.88 -14.61
CA ALA A 520 14.46 -1.42 -13.54
C ALA A 520 15.95 -1.73 -13.79
N GLY A 521 16.42 -1.52 -15.02
CA GLY A 521 17.82 -1.75 -15.40
C GLY A 521 18.26 -3.23 -15.35
N GLY A 522 17.33 -4.17 -15.53
CA GLY A 522 17.64 -5.61 -15.48
C GLY A 522 17.34 -6.29 -14.16
N ALA A 523 16.84 -5.55 -13.16
CA ALA A 523 16.55 -6.11 -11.85
C ALA A 523 15.26 -6.97 -11.83
N LEU A 524 14.32 -6.70 -12.73
CA LEU A 524 13.08 -7.47 -12.88
C LEU A 524 12.88 -7.88 -14.34
N GLU A 525 12.62 -9.17 -14.60
CA GLU A 525 12.17 -9.67 -15.91
C GLU A 525 10.74 -10.24 -15.77
N TYR A 526 9.81 -9.76 -16.60
CA TYR A 526 8.41 -10.18 -16.61
C TYR A 526 8.10 -11.09 -17.79
N PHE A 527 7.24 -12.09 -17.55
CA PHE A 527 6.74 -13.01 -18.57
C PHE A 527 5.28 -13.39 -18.28
N THR A 528 4.61 -13.95 -19.28
CA THR A 528 3.27 -14.53 -19.17
C THR A 528 3.31 -15.91 -19.82
N ALA A 529 2.70 -16.92 -19.19
CA ALA A 529 2.71 -18.29 -19.67
C ALA A 529 1.53 -19.12 -19.14
N THR A 530 1.11 -20.15 -19.86
CA THR A 530 0.13 -21.14 -19.37
C THR A 530 0.77 -22.20 -18.48
N ARG A 531 2.05 -22.49 -18.71
CA ARG A 531 2.85 -23.48 -17.96
C ARG A 531 4.29 -23.01 -17.79
N VAL A 532 4.79 -23.09 -16.56
CA VAL A 532 6.14 -22.68 -16.16
C VAL A 532 6.83 -23.83 -15.45
N ASP A 533 8.03 -24.22 -15.89
CA ASP A 533 8.90 -25.21 -15.25
C ASP A 533 10.21 -24.52 -14.85
N VAL A 534 10.42 -24.34 -13.55
CA VAL A 534 11.61 -23.74 -12.95
C VAL A 534 12.46 -24.84 -12.33
N ARG A 535 13.75 -24.87 -12.69
CA ARG A 535 14.75 -25.77 -12.12
C ARG A 535 15.95 -24.99 -11.60
N CYS A 536 16.22 -25.09 -10.31
CA CYS A 536 17.32 -24.44 -9.63
C CYS A 536 18.53 -25.38 -9.52
N ALA A 537 19.74 -24.83 -9.54
CA ALA A 537 20.97 -25.62 -9.42
C ALA A 537 21.20 -26.23 -8.03
N ARG A 538 20.47 -25.76 -7.01
CA ARG A 538 20.50 -26.24 -5.62
C ARG A 538 19.10 -26.13 -5.01
N PRO A 539 18.78 -26.88 -3.95
CA PRO A 539 17.50 -26.75 -3.26
C PRO A 539 17.24 -25.29 -2.88
N GLN A 540 16.02 -24.83 -3.12
CA GLN A 540 15.55 -23.50 -2.80
C GLN A 540 14.26 -23.59 -2.00
N PRO A 541 14.01 -22.64 -1.10
CA PRO A 541 12.75 -22.56 -0.40
C PRO A 541 11.63 -22.19 -1.38
N ARG A 542 10.41 -22.66 -1.09
CA ARG A 542 9.22 -22.51 -1.93
C ARG A 542 8.02 -22.02 -1.11
N GLU A 543 7.15 -21.21 -1.69
CA GLU A 543 5.91 -20.74 -1.05
C GLU A 543 4.69 -20.89 -1.97
N LEU A 544 3.50 -20.98 -1.37
CA LEU A 544 2.20 -21.05 -2.02
C LEU A 544 1.21 -20.14 -1.27
N ASP A 545 0.71 -19.08 -1.92
CA ASP A 545 -0.20 -18.08 -1.33
C ASP A 545 0.30 -17.49 0.01
N GLY A 546 1.63 -17.39 0.18
CA GLY A 546 2.28 -16.92 1.40
C GLY A 546 2.52 -17.98 2.48
N ASP A 547 2.14 -19.25 2.24
CA ASP A 547 2.45 -20.39 3.10
C ASP A 547 3.72 -21.12 2.61
N PRO A 548 4.59 -21.61 3.52
CA PRO A 548 5.81 -22.28 3.14
C PRO A 548 5.48 -23.68 2.61
N ALA A 549 6.12 -24.04 1.51
CA ALA A 549 6.17 -25.39 0.99
C ALA A 549 7.51 -26.04 1.34
N ALA A 550 7.62 -27.36 1.18
CA ALA A 550 8.90 -28.05 1.31
C ALA A 550 9.96 -27.40 0.41
N ASP A 551 11.23 -27.41 0.80
CA ASP A 551 12.32 -26.93 -0.06
C ASP A 551 12.54 -27.90 -1.23
N GLY A 552 13.01 -27.38 -2.37
CA GLY A 552 13.27 -28.21 -3.52
C GLY A 552 13.97 -27.49 -4.67
N THR A 553 14.39 -28.27 -5.65
CA THR A 553 15.09 -27.82 -6.85
C THR A 553 14.13 -27.53 -7.99
N ARG A 554 12.88 -28.00 -7.93
CA ARG A 554 11.91 -27.89 -9.01
C ARG A 554 10.59 -27.29 -8.54
N LEU A 555 10.08 -26.36 -9.33
CA LEU A 555 8.71 -25.84 -9.22
C LEU A 555 8.10 -25.85 -10.62
N THR A 556 7.05 -26.62 -10.84
CA THR A 556 6.28 -26.60 -12.08
C THR A 556 4.87 -26.11 -11.78
N ALA A 557 4.48 -25.01 -12.40
CA ALA A 557 3.16 -24.42 -12.27
C ALA A 557 2.43 -24.38 -13.62
N TRP A 558 1.11 -24.50 -13.62
CA TRP A 558 0.27 -24.31 -14.80
C TRP A 558 -1.10 -23.79 -14.39
N VAL A 559 -1.76 -23.09 -15.29
CA VAL A 559 -3.11 -22.56 -15.08
C VAL A 559 -4.18 -23.63 -15.29
N GLU A 560 -5.23 -23.62 -14.48
CA GLU A 560 -6.51 -24.27 -14.73
C GLU A 560 -7.55 -23.18 -15.02
N PRO A 561 -7.82 -22.85 -16.30
CA PRO A 561 -8.66 -21.72 -16.66
C PRO A 561 -10.09 -21.87 -16.15
N GLY A 562 -10.63 -20.81 -15.53
CA GLY A 562 -12.01 -20.76 -15.03
C GLY A 562 -12.40 -21.86 -14.04
N ALA A 563 -11.42 -22.51 -13.39
CA ALA A 563 -11.65 -23.69 -12.58
C ALA A 563 -12.44 -23.41 -11.29
N LEU A 564 -12.39 -22.19 -10.75
CA LEU A 564 -13.09 -21.81 -9.52
C LEU A 564 -14.19 -20.80 -9.82
N ARG A 565 -15.41 -21.07 -9.36
CA ARG A 565 -16.50 -20.09 -9.43
C ARG A 565 -16.49 -19.23 -8.17
N VAL A 566 -16.40 -17.92 -8.31
CA VAL A 566 -16.40 -16.96 -7.19
C VAL A 566 -17.56 -15.99 -7.34
N GLN A 567 -18.28 -15.73 -6.24
CA GLN A 567 -19.32 -14.71 -6.19
C GLN A 567 -18.68 -13.34 -6.07
N LEU A 568 -18.93 -12.47 -7.06
CA LEU A 568 -18.38 -11.11 -7.10
C LEU A 568 -19.50 -10.09 -7.31
N PRO A 569 -19.37 -8.87 -6.78
CA PRO A 569 -20.41 -7.85 -6.88
C PRO A 569 -20.74 -7.55 -8.35
N ARG A 570 -22.03 -7.32 -8.66
CA ARG A 570 -22.43 -6.93 -10.01
C ARG A 570 -21.73 -5.66 -10.43
N THR A 571 -21.02 -5.73 -11.56
CA THR A 571 -20.54 -4.53 -12.22
C THR A 571 -21.77 -3.86 -12.84
N THR A 572 -22.15 -2.67 -12.37
CA THR A 572 -23.19 -1.88 -13.02
C THR A 572 -22.69 -1.42 -14.38
N ALA A 573 -22.90 -2.25 -15.41
CA ALA A 573 -22.87 -1.78 -16.78
C ALA A 573 -23.95 -0.70 -16.89
N VAL A 574 -23.52 0.55 -17.04
CA VAL A 574 -24.42 1.66 -17.37
C VAL A 574 -25.08 1.26 -18.70
N ARG A 575 -26.40 1.12 -18.69
CA ARG A 575 -27.21 1.06 -19.91
C ARG A 575 -27.15 2.42 -20.58
N GLU A 576 -26.05 2.72 -21.26
CA GLU A 576 -26.01 3.73 -22.31
C GLU A 576 -26.61 3.07 -23.55
N GLY A 577 -27.89 3.31 -23.84
CA GLY A 577 -28.48 2.86 -25.11
C GLY A 577 -29.99 2.56 -25.19
N GLU A 578 -30.85 2.99 -24.25
CA GLU A 578 -32.31 2.76 -24.39
C GLU A 578 -33.21 3.99 -24.13
N GLU A 579 -32.68 5.21 -24.00
CA GLU A 579 -33.52 6.43 -23.82
C GLU A 579 -33.57 7.38 -25.03
N GLU A 580 -32.90 7.09 -26.15
CA GLU A 580 -32.92 7.99 -27.33
C GLU A 580 -34.01 7.69 -28.38
N GLU A 581 -34.93 6.74 -28.16
CA GLU A 581 -35.95 6.38 -29.16
C GLU A 581 -37.42 6.59 -28.74
N GLN A 582 -37.69 7.44 -27.73
CA GLN A 582 -39.07 7.76 -27.33
C GLN A 582 -39.49 9.23 -27.43
N HIS A 583 -38.72 10.10 -28.10
CA HIS A 583 -39.19 11.46 -28.43
C HIS A 583 -39.02 11.76 -29.93
N GLY A 584 -39.92 11.22 -30.76
CA GLY A 584 -39.93 11.49 -32.19
C GLY A 584 -41.19 11.01 -32.92
N ASN A 585 -42.33 11.65 -32.66
CA ASN A 585 -43.49 11.88 -33.57
C ASN A 585 -44.70 12.26 -32.70
N SER A 586 -45.39 13.40 -32.87
CA SER A 586 -46.19 13.76 -34.05
C SER A 586 -46.63 15.25 -34.01
N PRO A 587 -47.24 15.82 -35.08
CA PRO A 587 -47.12 17.22 -35.48
C PRO A 587 -48.31 18.12 -35.13
N THR A 588 -48.08 19.44 -35.02
CA THR A 588 -49.12 20.42 -35.34
C THR A 588 -48.56 21.77 -35.83
N ARG A 589 -49.00 22.15 -37.03
CA ARG A 589 -48.92 23.48 -37.65
C ARG A 589 -49.52 24.56 -36.76
N THR A 590 -48.92 25.75 -36.70
CA THR A 590 -49.65 27.03 -36.94
C THR A 590 -48.69 28.19 -37.21
N ALA A 591 -49.19 29.14 -37.99
CA ALA A 591 -48.47 30.16 -38.73
C ALA A 591 -48.12 31.42 -37.92
N ALA A 592 -47.14 32.19 -38.43
CA ALA A 592 -47.05 33.63 -38.18
C ALA A 592 -46.73 34.35 -39.51
N PRO A 593 -47.31 35.54 -39.78
CA PRO A 593 -47.33 36.13 -41.11
C PRO A 593 -46.12 37.02 -41.40
N GLN A 594 -45.75 37.06 -42.68
CA GLN A 594 -44.89 38.10 -43.27
C GLN A 594 -45.57 39.47 -43.18
N ARG A 595 -44.80 40.51 -42.83
CA ARG A 595 -45.03 41.86 -43.32
C ARG A 595 -43.75 42.38 -43.96
N ALA A 596 -43.91 42.80 -45.21
CA ALA A 596 -42.95 43.55 -45.99
C ALA A 596 -42.71 44.94 -45.36
N ARG A 597 -41.44 45.31 -45.18
CA ARG A 597 -40.75 46.35 -45.96
C ARG A 597 -39.27 46.36 -45.60
#